data_AF-A0A972LBW7-F1
#
_entry.id   AF-A0A972LBW7-F1
#
_cell.length_a   1.000
_cell.length_b   1.000
_cell.length_c   1.000
_cell.angle_alpha   90.00
_cell.angle_beta   90.00
_cell.angle_gamma   90.00
#
_symmetry.space_group_name_H-M   'P 1'
#
loop_
_entity.id
_entity.type
_entity.pdbx_description
1 polymer ?
#
loop_
_entity_poly.entity_id
_entity_poly.type
_entity_poly.pdbx_seq_one_letter_code
_entity_poly.pdbx_strand_id
1 'polypeptide(L)'
;MKSVFTHTWTTSLLIILFSVFLTACGDSGTPPPPPSTSASINGHAVKGPVGSGTVTAYAVRNGVLDGSLQSAVTAEDGSYALSVDDATSIVVLELTGGTYTNEATGDTGNIPPVVGGGLSAVITGVESGAVLNAEITPITTMVVKRAQAMAGGLTLDNIRIANDEIWQYFFDGDNLTSTPPVDLRDTAADLQNANQPEIDYAFLLAGLTQLASNMGWADAMNLVNAFVLDGADGIFDGLQNGSAIVIDGIQLTSSSANEDLAAAITEFGDINVTININIDITIINLLNGHADVTPP
;
A
#
# COMPACT_ATOMS: atom_id res chain seq x y z
N MET A 1 -1.01 -61.81 88.85
CA MET A 1 0.42 -62.02 89.19
C MET A 1 0.94 -63.19 88.36
N LYS A 2 1.93 -62.95 87.49
CA LYS A 2 2.86 -63.92 86.81
C LYS A 2 2.19 -65.03 85.96
N SER A 3 2.67 -65.51 84.82
CA SER A 3 3.81 -65.27 83.93
C SER A 3 3.75 -66.30 82.76
N VAL A 4 4.61 -66.14 81.74
CA VAL A 4 5.17 -67.17 80.80
C VAL A 4 4.37 -67.39 79.48
N PHE A 5 4.87 -66.95 78.30
CA PHE A 5 5.77 -67.63 77.29
C PHE A 5 5.03 -68.79 76.55
N THR A 6 5.00 -69.00 75.22
CA THR A 6 6.00 -68.96 74.12
C THR A 6 5.34 -69.01 72.72
N HIS A 7 6.06 -68.46 71.73
CA HIS A 7 6.20 -68.82 70.30
C HIS A 7 5.04 -68.76 69.28
N THR A 8 5.14 -67.76 68.40
CA THR A 8 4.44 -67.56 67.13
C THR A 8 5.26 -68.10 65.94
N TRP A 9 4.58 -68.73 64.97
CA TRP A 9 5.04 -69.02 63.61
C TRP A 9 4.06 -68.35 62.64
N THR A 10 4.50 -67.43 61.79
CA THR A 10 3.76 -67.07 60.56
C THR A 10 4.69 -66.55 59.46
N THR A 11 4.82 -67.41 58.44
CA THR A 11 4.98 -67.20 56.99
C THR A 11 5.22 -65.79 56.43
N SER A 12 6.29 -65.72 55.63
CA SER A 12 6.78 -64.62 54.78
C SER A 12 5.73 -64.05 53.79
N LEU A 13 5.75 -62.73 53.67
CA LEU A 13 4.93 -61.91 52.78
C LEU A 13 5.78 -61.37 51.63
N LEU A 14 5.34 -61.56 50.38
CA LEU A 14 5.96 -61.06 49.16
C LEU A 14 5.37 -59.67 48.83
N ILE A 15 6.20 -58.62 48.81
CA ILE A 15 5.80 -57.24 48.49
C ILE A 15 6.12 -56.94 47.02
N ILE A 16 5.09 -56.60 46.24
CA ILE A 16 5.20 -56.08 44.88
C ILE A 16 5.30 -54.56 44.95
N LEU A 17 6.44 -54.01 44.53
CA LEU A 17 6.74 -52.57 44.49
C LEU A 17 6.32 -52.00 43.12
N PHE A 18 5.20 -51.28 43.08
CA PHE A 18 4.72 -50.58 41.89
C PHE A 18 5.37 -49.19 41.83
N SER A 19 6.31 -48.97 40.92
CA SER A 19 7.00 -47.68 40.75
C SER A 19 6.19 -46.78 39.79
N VAL A 20 5.59 -45.74 40.33
CA VAL A 20 4.95 -44.66 39.56
C VAL A 20 6.03 -43.64 39.19
N PHE A 21 6.37 -43.54 37.91
CA PHE A 21 7.16 -42.42 37.39
C PHE A 21 6.23 -41.23 37.14
N LEU A 22 6.27 -40.20 37.98
CA LEU A 22 5.74 -38.89 37.63
C LEU A 22 6.73 -38.20 36.70
N THR A 23 6.41 -38.08 35.41
CA THR A 23 7.10 -37.17 34.51
C THR A 23 6.55 -35.77 34.75
N ALA A 24 7.29 -34.97 35.53
CA ALA A 24 7.07 -33.54 35.59
C ALA A 24 7.44 -32.94 34.23
N CYS A 25 6.43 -32.62 33.41
CA CYS A 25 6.62 -31.77 32.25
C CYS A 25 6.84 -30.35 32.77
N GLY A 26 8.10 -29.92 32.82
CA GLY A 26 8.45 -28.53 33.10
C GLY A 26 7.98 -27.67 31.94
N ASP A 27 6.83 -27.03 32.10
CA ASP A 27 6.32 -26.00 31.22
C ASP A 27 7.27 -24.79 31.31
N SER A 28 8.26 -24.75 30.42
CA SER A 28 9.13 -23.59 30.25
C SER A 28 8.36 -22.53 29.46
N GLY A 29 7.36 -21.94 30.10
CA GLY A 29 6.65 -20.78 29.59
C GLY A 29 7.64 -19.64 29.44
N THR A 30 8.10 -19.40 28.22
CA THR A 30 8.72 -18.13 27.86
C THR A 30 7.72 -17.03 28.22
N PRO A 31 8.13 -16.01 29.01
CA PRO A 31 7.27 -14.87 29.28
C PRO A 31 6.70 -14.34 27.95
N PRO A 32 5.43 -13.94 27.89
CA PRO A 32 4.90 -13.26 26.71
C PRO A 32 5.84 -12.12 26.33
N PRO A 33 6.13 -11.91 25.03
CA PRO A 33 6.90 -10.76 24.59
C PRO A 33 6.32 -9.48 25.21
N PRO A 34 7.15 -8.56 25.71
CA PRO A 34 6.65 -7.28 26.19
C PRO A 34 5.82 -6.62 25.08
N PRO A 35 4.71 -5.93 25.42
CA PRO A 35 3.88 -5.26 24.43
C PRO A 35 4.73 -4.29 23.60
N SER A 36 4.60 -4.35 22.28
CA SER A 36 5.31 -3.43 21.38
C SER A 36 4.89 -2.00 21.69
N THR A 37 5.89 -1.17 21.96
CA THR A 37 5.74 0.28 22.14
C THR A 37 5.72 1.02 20.82
N SER A 38 5.85 0.31 19.70
CA SER A 38 5.97 0.84 18.35
C SER A 38 4.82 0.39 17.45
N ALA A 39 4.47 1.20 16.47
CA ALA A 39 3.58 0.82 15.38
C ALA A 39 4.39 0.17 14.26
N SER A 40 3.95 -0.98 13.78
CA SER A 40 4.49 -1.64 12.57
C SER A 40 3.72 -1.18 11.35
N ILE A 41 4.43 -0.73 10.33
CA ILE A 41 3.87 -0.28 9.06
C ILE A 41 4.50 -1.09 7.95
N ASN A 42 3.67 -1.75 7.15
CA ASN A 42 4.07 -2.62 6.04
C ASN A 42 3.36 -2.20 4.76
N GLY A 43 3.83 -2.67 3.62
CA GLY A 43 3.15 -2.49 2.34
C GLY A 43 4.12 -2.63 1.18
N HIS A 44 3.68 -2.20 0.00
CA HIS A 44 4.46 -2.21 -1.22
C HIS A 44 4.54 -0.81 -1.83
N ALA A 45 5.67 -0.52 -2.47
CA ALA A 45 5.83 0.62 -3.34
C ALA A 45 5.62 0.19 -4.79
N VAL A 46 4.58 0.72 -5.45
CA VAL A 46 4.15 0.22 -6.77
C VAL A 46 3.91 1.35 -7.79
N LYS A 47 4.71 1.29 -8.86
CA LYS A 47 4.54 1.89 -10.20
C LYS A 47 4.91 0.82 -11.25
N GLY A 48 4.70 -0.44 -10.86
CA GLY A 48 5.61 -1.57 -11.03
C GLY A 48 6.38 -1.76 -9.72
N PRO A 49 6.67 -3.00 -9.25
CA PRO A 49 7.40 -3.19 -8.00
C PRO A 49 8.67 -2.32 -7.95
N VAL A 50 8.73 -1.37 -7.01
CA VAL A 50 9.85 -0.43 -6.92
C VAL A 50 10.92 -1.01 -6.03
N GLY A 51 12.01 -1.50 -6.63
CA GLY A 51 13.16 -2.04 -5.90
C GLY A 51 14.16 -0.97 -5.47
N SER A 52 14.78 -1.16 -4.30
CA SER A 52 15.87 -0.31 -3.78
C SER A 52 15.51 1.17 -3.59
N GLY A 53 14.22 1.48 -3.44
CA GLY A 53 13.76 2.82 -3.07
C GLY A 53 13.81 3.02 -1.57
N THR A 54 13.93 4.27 -1.11
CA THR A 54 13.92 4.62 0.31
C THR A 54 12.54 5.12 0.69
N VAL A 55 11.85 4.38 1.57
CA VAL A 55 10.59 4.80 2.19
C VAL A 55 10.91 5.49 3.50
N THR A 56 10.55 6.77 3.61
CA THR A 56 10.70 7.56 4.83
C THR A 56 9.32 7.89 5.40
N ALA A 57 9.13 7.60 6.69
CA ALA A 57 7.95 8.00 7.44
C ALA A 57 8.16 9.40 8.04
N TYR A 58 7.21 10.29 7.84
CA TYR A 58 7.20 11.66 8.38
C TYR A 58 6.01 11.86 9.30
N ALA A 59 6.25 12.49 10.45
CA ALA A 59 5.17 12.94 11.30
C ALA A 59 4.37 14.05 10.64
N VAL A 60 3.10 14.16 11.00
CA VAL A 60 2.26 15.30 10.64
C VAL A 60 1.90 16.06 11.92
N ARG A 61 2.18 17.36 11.93
CA ARG A 61 1.83 18.25 13.05
C ARG A 61 1.18 19.51 12.51
N ASN A 62 0.03 19.89 13.06
CA ASN A 62 -0.75 21.06 12.61
C ASN A 62 -1.02 21.06 11.09
N GLY A 63 -1.29 19.89 10.51
CA GLY A 63 -1.61 19.73 9.09
C GLY A 63 -0.44 19.83 8.13
N VAL A 64 0.80 19.95 8.62
CA VAL A 64 2.00 19.99 7.79
C VAL A 64 2.92 18.82 8.10
N LEU A 65 3.72 18.42 7.10
CA LEU A 65 4.82 17.48 7.31
C LEU A 65 5.81 18.07 8.32
N ASP A 66 6.26 17.23 9.23
CA ASP A 66 7.28 17.53 10.23
C ASP A 66 8.49 16.59 10.04
N GLY A 67 9.36 16.48 11.03
CA GLY A 67 10.54 15.63 10.99
C GLY A 67 10.26 14.17 10.61
N SER A 68 11.23 13.57 9.91
CA SER A 68 11.26 12.13 9.62
C SER A 68 11.34 11.33 10.92
N LEU A 69 10.62 10.22 10.98
CA LEU A 69 10.55 9.32 12.11
C LEU A 69 11.47 8.10 11.91
N GLN A 70 11.32 7.43 10.76
CA GLN A 70 12.05 6.21 10.43
C GLN A 70 12.17 6.07 8.91
N SER A 71 13.09 5.24 8.44
CA SER A 71 13.12 4.82 7.03
C SER A 71 13.39 3.33 6.85
N ALA A 72 12.97 2.81 5.71
CA ALA A 72 13.25 1.47 5.23
C ALA A 72 13.62 1.50 3.74
N VAL A 73 14.22 0.44 3.25
CA VAL A 73 14.52 0.25 1.83
C VAL A 73 13.58 -0.81 1.28
N THR A 74 12.99 -0.57 0.11
CA THR A 74 12.13 -1.55 -0.55
C THR A 74 12.93 -2.73 -1.09
N ALA A 75 12.39 -3.92 -0.92
CA ALA A 75 12.91 -5.12 -1.57
C ALA A 75 12.61 -5.11 -3.08
N GLU A 76 13.11 -6.11 -3.82
CA GLU A 76 12.94 -6.19 -5.27
C GLU A 76 11.48 -6.32 -5.71
N ASP A 77 10.64 -6.92 -4.88
CA ASP A 77 9.17 -7.00 -5.04
C ASP A 77 8.45 -5.72 -4.58
N GLY A 78 9.18 -4.67 -4.25
CA GLY A 78 8.62 -3.40 -3.76
C GLY A 78 8.17 -3.42 -2.30
N SER A 79 8.22 -4.57 -1.62
CA SER A 79 7.80 -4.68 -0.23
C SER A 79 8.71 -3.89 0.71
N TYR A 80 8.13 -3.32 1.76
CA TYR A 80 8.86 -2.64 2.82
C TYR A 80 8.19 -2.88 4.17
N ALA A 81 8.98 -2.73 5.23
CA ALA A 81 8.49 -2.76 6.60
C ALA A 81 9.28 -1.75 7.45
N LEU A 82 8.59 -0.96 8.26
CA LEU A 82 9.19 0.01 9.18
C LEU A 82 8.44 0.04 10.52
N SER A 83 9.18 0.35 11.59
CA SER A 83 8.64 0.46 12.94
C SER A 83 8.78 1.91 13.42
N VAL A 84 7.68 2.49 13.90
CA VAL A 84 7.61 3.88 14.35
C VAL A 84 7.27 3.94 15.84
N ASP A 85 8.19 4.48 16.64
CA ASP A 85 8.08 4.49 18.10
C ASP A 85 7.36 5.75 18.64
N ASP A 86 7.40 6.86 17.90
CA ASP A 86 6.89 8.18 18.30
C ASP A 86 5.80 8.68 17.34
N ALA A 87 4.94 7.76 16.89
CA ALA A 87 4.00 8.06 15.83
C ALA A 87 2.95 9.09 16.28
N THR A 88 2.89 10.20 15.54
CA THR A 88 1.69 11.04 15.51
C THR A 88 0.54 10.21 14.94
N SER A 89 -0.71 10.54 15.30
CA SER A 89 -1.90 9.80 14.80
C SER A 89 -2.04 9.81 13.27
N ILE A 90 -1.31 10.69 12.58
CA ILE A 90 -1.19 10.77 11.13
C ILE A 90 0.30 10.69 10.78
N VAL A 91 0.64 9.82 9.83
CA VAL A 91 2.00 9.66 9.28
C VAL A 91 1.90 9.69 7.76
N VAL A 92 2.82 10.39 7.10
CA VAL A 92 2.99 10.29 5.64
C VAL A 92 4.22 9.44 5.37
N LEU A 93 4.05 8.45 4.50
CA LEU A 93 5.14 7.71 3.90
C LEU A 93 5.52 8.37 2.58
N GLU A 94 6.80 8.52 2.33
CA GLU A 94 7.32 9.00 1.05
C GLU A 94 8.43 8.08 0.56
N LEU A 95 8.27 7.61 -0.66
CA LEU A 95 9.25 6.82 -1.40
C LEU A 95 10.06 7.72 -2.30
N THR A 96 11.39 7.73 -2.13
CA THR A 96 12.32 8.41 -3.03
C THR A 96 13.38 7.44 -3.55
N GLY A 97 13.82 7.65 -4.79
CA GLY A 97 14.78 6.77 -5.45
C GLY A 97 14.27 5.34 -5.67
N GLY A 98 15.13 4.49 -6.21
CA GLY A 98 14.77 3.14 -6.63
C GLY A 98 14.31 3.08 -8.09
N THR A 99 14.12 1.86 -8.56
CA THR A 99 13.82 1.56 -9.97
C THR A 99 12.65 0.59 -10.07
N TYR A 100 11.91 0.69 -11.16
CA TYR A 100 10.81 -0.23 -11.47
C TYR A 100 10.85 -0.62 -12.94
N THR A 101 10.16 -1.72 -13.27
CA THR A 101 9.89 -2.07 -14.67
C THR A 101 8.60 -1.37 -15.09
N ASN A 102 8.69 -0.51 -16.11
CA ASN A 102 7.54 0.16 -16.71
C ASN A 102 6.64 -0.88 -17.38
N GLU A 103 5.38 -0.96 -16.97
CA GLU A 103 4.48 -2.04 -17.36
C GLU A 103 4.16 -2.01 -18.85
N ALA A 104 4.02 -0.82 -19.45
CA ALA A 104 3.64 -0.65 -20.85
C ALA A 104 4.80 -0.91 -21.82
N THR A 105 6.02 -0.52 -21.45
CA THR A 105 7.19 -0.56 -22.36
C THR A 105 8.18 -1.68 -22.02
N GLY A 106 8.17 -2.17 -20.77
CA GLY A 106 9.19 -3.08 -20.24
C GLY A 106 10.51 -2.42 -19.88
N ASP A 107 10.66 -1.11 -20.11
CA ASP A 107 11.88 -0.37 -19.81
C ASP A 107 12.04 -0.09 -18.31
N THR A 108 13.27 0.20 -17.87
CA THR A 108 13.53 0.60 -16.49
C THR A 108 13.15 2.06 -16.25
N GLY A 109 12.19 2.29 -15.35
CA GLY A 109 11.86 3.61 -14.80
C GLY A 109 12.60 3.89 -13.48
N ASN A 110 12.65 5.17 -13.10
CA ASN A 110 13.28 5.61 -11.86
C ASN A 110 12.28 6.44 -11.04
N ILE A 111 12.25 6.25 -9.73
CA ILE A 111 11.57 7.20 -8.84
C ILE A 111 12.54 8.35 -8.56
N PRO A 112 12.10 9.62 -8.64
CA PRO A 112 12.97 10.75 -8.35
C PRO A 112 13.62 10.64 -6.95
N PRO A 113 14.96 10.82 -6.84
CA PRO A 113 15.67 10.72 -5.56
C PRO A 113 15.63 12.05 -4.80
N VAL A 114 14.45 12.71 -4.79
CA VAL A 114 14.24 14.02 -4.18
C VAL A 114 12.94 14.02 -3.37
N VAL A 115 13.01 14.52 -2.14
CA VAL A 115 11.84 14.75 -1.29
C VAL A 115 10.88 15.69 -2.02
N GLY A 116 9.59 15.32 -2.00
CA GLY A 116 8.49 15.97 -2.69
C GLY A 116 8.28 15.52 -4.13
N GLY A 117 9.24 14.82 -4.74
CA GLY A 117 9.17 14.35 -6.14
C GLY A 117 8.91 12.86 -6.30
N GLY A 118 8.85 12.12 -5.20
CA GLY A 118 8.59 10.68 -5.18
C GLY A 118 7.11 10.31 -5.08
N LEU A 119 6.85 9.05 -4.73
CA LEU A 119 5.50 8.56 -4.43
C LEU A 119 5.23 8.67 -2.93
N SER A 120 3.97 8.78 -2.53
CA SER A 120 3.59 8.90 -1.13
C SER A 120 2.27 8.21 -0.79
N ALA A 121 2.09 7.94 0.49
CA ALA A 121 0.83 7.47 1.06
C ALA A 121 0.64 8.12 2.44
N VAL A 122 -0.60 8.26 2.88
CA VAL A 122 -0.93 8.76 4.23
C VAL A 122 -1.62 7.68 5.04
N ILE A 123 -1.19 7.54 6.28
CA ILE A 123 -1.71 6.59 7.25
C ILE A 123 -2.29 7.38 8.41
N THR A 124 -3.45 6.95 8.88
CA THR A 124 -4.10 7.51 10.08
C THR A 124 -4.28 6.41 11.13
N GLY A 125 -4.52 6.79 12.37
CA GLY A 125 -4.67 5.85 13.48
C GLY A 125 -3.35 5.18 13.89
N VAL A 126 -2.22 5.84 13.66
CA VAL A 126 -0.92 5.30 14.08
C VAL A 126 -0.78 5.43 15.60
N GLU A 127 -0.76 4.29 16.28
CA GLU A 127 -0.67 4.18 17.73
C GLU A 127 0.21 2.99 18.15
N SER A 128 0.68 2.99 19.40
CA SER A 128 1.56 1.95 19.93
C SER A 128 0.98 0.55 19.75
N GLY A 129 1.75 -0.35 19.14
CA GLY A 129 1.35 -1.73 18.89
C GLY A 129 0.43 -1.93 17.69
N ALA A 130 0.05 -0.87 16.97
CA ALA A 130 -0.71 -1.00 15.73
C ALA A 130 0.10 -1.74 14.66
N VAL A 131 -0.60 -2.54 13.86
CA VAL A 131 -0.05 -3.15 12.63
C VAL A 131 -0.87 -2.58 11.48
N LEU A 132 -0.23 -1.76 10.67
CA LEU A 132 -0.86 -1.00 9.60
C LEU A 132 -0.26 -1.42 8.26
N ASN A 133 -1.09 -1.38 7.23
CA ASN A 133 -0.68 -1.60 5.85
C ASN A 133 -0.93 -0.34 5.04
N ALA A 134 0.01 0.03 4.18
CA ALA A 134 -0.13 1.17 3.29
C ALA A 134 0.61 0.92 1.98
N GLU A 135 -0.13 0.97 0.88
CA GLU A 135 0.49 0.88 -0.44
C GLU A 135 0.95 2.28 -0.87
N ILE A 136 2.18 2.39 -1.38
CA ILE A 136 2.73 3.66 -1.90
C ILE A 136 2.66 3.60 -3.42
N THR A 137 1.67 4.27 -3.99
CA THR A 137 1.37 4.26 -5.43
C THR A 137 1.12 5.68 -5.96
N PRO A 138 1.02 5.87 -7.29
CA PRO A 138 0.51 7.11 -7.87
C PRO A 138 -0.83 7.57 -7.28
N ILE A 139 -1.78 6.66 -7.04
CA ILE A 139 -3.13 7.01 -6.56
C ILE A 139 -3.08 7.48 -5.11
N THR A 140 -2.35 6.77 -4.24
CA THR A 140 -2.19 7.22 -2.85
C THR A 140 -1.41 8.54 -2.78
N THR A 141 -0.53 8.80 -3.75
CA THR A 141 0.17 10.09 -3.87
C THR A 141 -0.81 11.22 -4.16
N MET A 142 -1.78 11.00 -5.06
CA MET A 142 -2.85 11.97 -5.32
C MET A 142 -3.67 12.26 -4.06
N VAL A 143 -4.01 11.24 -3.27
CA VAL A 143 -4.70 11.41 -1.97
C VAL A 143 -3.90 12.31 -1.02
N VAL A 144 -2.59 12.05 -0.85
CA VAL A 144 -1.73 12.88 0.01
C VAL A 144 -1.74 14.33 -0.45
N LYS A 145 -1.58 14.55 -1.76
CA LYS A 145 -1.40 15.88 -2.36
C LYS A 145 -2.69 16.67 -2.36
N ARG A 146 -3.84 16.01 -2.60
CA ARG A 146 -5.16 16.59 -2.42
C ARG A 146 -5.39 17.03 -0.97
N ALA A 147 -5.16 16.15 0.00
CA ALA A 147 -5.30 16.52 1.41
C ALA A 147 -4.37 17.67 1.83
N GLN A 148 -3.13 17.70 1.30
CA GLN A 148 -2.19 18.79 1.54
C GLN A 148 -2.63 20.13 0.95
N ALA A 149 -3.29 20.12 -0.21
CA ALA A 149 -3.75 21.34 -0.89
C ALA A 149 -4.99 21.97 -0.23
N MET A 150 -5.77 21.18 0.54
CA MET A 150 -6.93 21.67 1.27
C MET A 150 -6.54 22.63 2.40
N ALA A 151 -7.46 23.54 2.75
CA ALA A 151 -7.26 24.46 3.86
C ALA A 151 -6.99 23.68 5.17
N GLY A 152 -5.91 24.04 5.86
CA GLY A 152 -5.46 23.34 7.07
C GLY A 152 -4.59 22.11 6.81
N GLY A 153 -4.37 21.69 5.55
CA GLY A 153 -3.43 20.63 5.18
C GLY A 153 -3.85 19.22 5.64
N LEU A 154 -2.88 18.40 6.02
CA LEU A 154 -3.04 16.99 6.41
C LEU A 154 -3.76 16.83 7.76
N THR A 155 -5.06 17.08 7.78
CA THR A 155 -5.96 16.79 8.89
C THR A 155 -6.72 15.49 8.65
N LEU A 156 -7.25 14.86 9.70
CA LEU A 156 -8.04 13.63 9.54
C LEU A 156 -9.23 13.83 8.59
N ASP A 157 -9.91 14.98 8.69
CA ASP A 157 -11.04 15.31 7.82
C ASP A 157 -10.61 15.50 6.36
N ASN A 158 -9.53 16.24 6.11
CA ASN A 158 -9.02 16.45 4.75
C ASN A 158 -8.50 15.14 4.14
N ILE A 159 -7.84 14.28 4.92
CA ILE A 159 -7.40 12.96 4.44
C ILE A 159 -8.59 12.08 4.09
N ARG A 160 -9.67 12.10 4.89
CA ARG A 160 -10.89 11.36 4.58
C ARG A 160 -11.54 11.89 3.30
N ILE A 161 -11.73 13.21 3.18
CA ILE A 161 -12.30 13.83 1.98
C ILE A 161 -11.46 13.52 0.74
N ALA A 162 -10.13 13.65 0.83
CA ALA A 162 -9.24 13.34 -0.28
C ALA A 162 -9.29 11.86 -0.70
N ASN A 163 -9.38 10.94 0.26
CA ASN A 163 -9.63 9.53 -0.05
C ASN A 163 -10.96 9.36 -0.76
N ASP A 164 -12.05 9.88 -0.18
CA ASP A 164 -13.39 9.75 -0.74
C ASP A 164 -13.44 10.30 -2.19
N GLU A 165 -12.87 11.48 -2.44
CA GLU A 165 -12.84 12.11 -3.78
C GLU A 165 -12.02 11.30 -4.79
N ILE A 166 -10.77 10.93 -4.46
CA ILE A 166 -9.88 10.23 -5.40
C ILE A 166 -10.37 8.80 -5.67
N TRP A 167 -10.80 8.07 -4.64
CA TRP A 167 -11.32 6.72 -4.81
C TRP A 167 -12.69 6.72 -5.51
N GLN A 168 -13.56 7.70 -5.25
CA GLN A 168 -14.80 7.88 -6.01
C GLN A 168 -14.54 8.09 -7.50
N TYR A 169 -13.50 8.86 -7.83
CA TYR A 169 -13.18 9.17 -9.22
C TYR A 169 -12.65 7.95 -10.00
N PHE A 170 -11.73 7.17 -9.42
CA PHE A 170 -11.09 6.05 -10.12
C PHE A 170 -11.76 4.68 -9.90
N PHE A 171 -12.49 4.49 -8.80
CA PHE A 171 -12.95 3.17 -8.33
C PHE A 171 -14.39 3.19 -7.76
N ASP A 172 -15.21 4.19 -8.11
CA ASP A 172 -16.59 4.34 -7.63
C ASP A 172 -16.76 4.25 -6.10
N GLY A 173 -15.73 4.69 -5.36
CA GLY A 173 -15.74 4.83 -3.90
C GLY A 173 -15.06 3.68 -3.16
N ASP A 174 -14.58 2.66 -3.86
CA ASP A 174 -13.80 1.59 -3.25
C ASP A 174 -12.42 2.12 -2.81
N ASN A 175 -12.21 2.23 -1.49
CA ASN A 175 -10.94 2.65 -0.93
C ASN A 175 -9.96 1.48 -0.87
N LEU A 176 -8.98 1.49 -1.77
CA LEU A 176 -7.98 0.42 -1.93
C LEU A 176 -6.63 0.76 -1.29
N THR A 177 -6.58 1.66 -0.31
CA THR A 177 -5.31 2.11 0.33
C THR A 177 -4.50 0.97 0.96
N SER A 178 -5.17 -0.10 1.41
CA SER A 178 -4.56 -1.31 1.97
C SER A 178 -4.58 -2.50 1.03
N THR A 179 -5.02 -2.32 -0.21
CA THR A 179 -5.12 -3.38 -1.22
C THR A 179 -3.91 -3.26 -2.16
N PRO A 180 -2.97 -4.21 -2.15
CA PRO A 180 -1.83 -4.15 -3.05
C PRO A 180 -2.30 -4.43 -4.49
N PRO A 181 -1.92 -3.61 -5.49
CA PRO A 181 -2.10 -4.01 -6.87
C PRO A 181 -1.28 -5.27 -7.15
N VAL A 182 -1.83 -6.19 -7.96
CA VAL A 182 -1.09 -7.38 -8.40
C VAL A 182 0.01 -7.00 -9.40
N ASP A 183 1.16 -7.70 -9.43
CA ASP A 183 2.15 -7.53 -10.49
C ASP A 183 1.62 -8.22 -11.77
N LEU A 184 1.22 -7.44 -12.78
CA LEU A 184 0.69 -7.95 -14.05
C LEU A 184 1.71 -8.77 -14.87
N ARG A 185 2.96 -8.87 -14.42
CA ARG A 185 4.02 -9.70 -15.00
C ARG A 185 4.16 -11.05 -14.30
N ASP A 186 3.43 -11.28 -13.21
CA ASP A 186 3.41 -12.55 -12.51
C ASP A 186 2.83 -13.67 -13.38
N THR A 187 2.91 -14.90 -12.88
CA THR A 187 2.40 -16.04 -13.63
C THR A 187 0.87 -15.95 -13.77
N ALA A 188 0.33 -16.52 -14.86
CA ALA A 188 -1.12 -16.58 -15.05
C ALA A 188 -1.86 -17.27 -13.89
N ALA A 189 -1.19 -18.14 -13.12
CA ALA A 189 -1.78 -18.78 -11.95
C ALA A 189 -1.90 -17.80 -10.77
N ASP A 190 -0.88 -16.99 -10.52
CA ASP A 190 -0.88 -15.98 -9.45
C ASP A 190 -1.95 -14.92 -9.73
N LEU A 191 -2.00 -14.48 -10.98
CA LEU A 191 -2.99 -13.52 -11.46
C LEU A 191 -4.44 -14.02 -11.38
N GLN A 192 -4.69 -15.32 -11.57
CA GLN A 192 -6.03 -15.91 -11.39
C GLN A 192 -6.46 -16.03 -9.93
N ASN A 193 -5.50 -15.97 -8.99
CA ASN A 193 -5.79 -15.99 -7.56
C ASN A 193 -5.99 -14.59 -6.97
N ALA A 194 -5.57 -13.54 -7.69
CA ALA A 194 -5.80 -12.15 -7.31
C ALA A 194 -7.30 -11.84 -7.35
N ASN A 195 -7.75 -11.00 -6.42
CA ASN A 195 -9.12 -10.51 -6.42
C ASN A 195 -9.29 -9.35 -7.42
N GLN A 196 -10.54 -9.07 -7.80
CA GLN A 196 -10.81 -8.06 -8.83
C GLN A 196 -10.28 -6.66 -8.47
N PRO A 197 -10.45 -6.15 -7.23
CA PRO A 197 -9.83 -4.87 -6.84
C PRO A 197 -8.31 -4.80 -7.02
N GLU A 198 -7.57 -5.87 -6.71
CA GLU A 198 -6.10 -5.92 -6.91
C GLU A 198 -5.74 -5.84 -8.41
N ILE A 199 -6.52 -6.53 -9.25
CA ILE A 199 -6.38 -6.54 -10.72
C ILE A 199 -6.69 -5.16 -11.29
N ASP A 200 -7.82 -4.59 -10.90
CA ASP A 200 -8.32 -3.29 -11.35
C ASP A 200 -7.35 -2.17 -11.01
N TYR A 201 -6.81 -2.20 -9.79
CA TYR A 201 -5.80 -1.25 -9.36
C TYR A 201 -4.52 -1.38 -10.21
N ALA A 202 -4.07 -2.62 -10.47
CA ALA A 202 -2.91 -2.84 -11.32
C ALA A 202 -3.13 -2.34 -12.77
N PHE A 203 -4.31 -2.58 -13.35
CA PHE A 203 -4.65 -2.07 -14.68
C PHE A 203 -4.71 -0.55 -14.74
N LEU A 204 -5.21 0.13 -13.69
CA LEU A 204 -5.15 1.59 -13.62
C LEU A 204 -3.69 2.09 -13.63
N LEU A 205 -2.82 1.49 -12.82
CA LEU A 205 -1.41 1.87 -12.76
C LEU A 205 -0.67 1.62 -14.08
N ALA A 206 -0.99 0.51 -14.76
CA ALA A 206 -0.46 0.20 -16.08
C ALA A 206 -1.03 1.14 -17.16
N GLY A 207 -2.31 1.51 -17.07
CA GLY A 207 -2.95 2.49 -17.94
C GLY A 207 -2.32 3.87 -17.85
N LEU A 208 -1.91 4.32 -16.65
CA LEU A 208 -1.10 5.53 -16.51
C LEU A 208 0.20 5.41 -17.31
N THR A 209 0.89 4.28 -17.21
CA THR A 209 2.12 4.06 -17.97
C THR A 209 1.90 4.07 -19.47
N GLN A 210 0.83 3.41 -19.94
CA GLN A 210 0.45 3.37 -21.35
C GLN A 210 0.09 4.77 -21.85
N LEU A 211 -0.68 5.55 -21.07
CA LEU A 211 -1.04 6.92 -21.41
C LEU A 211 0.21 7.80 -21.54
N ALA A 212 1.16 7.67 -20.61
CA ALA A 212 2.40 8.44 -20.67
C ALA A 212 3.18 8.17 -21.98
N SER A 213 3.24 6.89 -22.38
CA SER A 213 3.82 6.48 -23.67
C SER A 213 3.05 7.08 -24.86
N ASN A 214 1.71 7.02 -24.84
CA ASN A 214 0.85 7.57 -25.89
C ASN A 214 1.01 9.09 -26.06
N MET A 215 1.22 9.80 -24.94
CA MET A 215 1.47 11.24 -24.92
C MET A 215 2.92 11.60 -25.31
N GLY A 216 3.80 10.61 -25.44
CA GLY A 216 5.20 10.80 -25.86
C GLY A 216 6.17 11.15 -24.73
N TRP A 217 5.79 10.94 -23.46
CA TRP A 217 6.73 11.08 -22.35
C TRP A 217 7.69 9.89 -22.29
N ALA A 218 8.99 10.19 -22.19
CA ALA A 218 10.01 9.18 -21.95
C ALA A 218 9.98 8.65 -20.50
N ASP A 219 9.56 9.50 -19.54
CA ASP A 219 9.44 9.13 -18.14
C ASP A 219 7.96 9.15 -17.71
N ALA A 220 7.43 7.98 -17.38
CA ALA A 220 6.04 7.82 -16.94
C ALA A 220 5.74 8.55 -15.62
N MET A 221 6.76 8.87 -14.81
CA MET A 221 6.58 9.69 -13.62
C MET A 221 6.16 11.13 -13.95
N ASN A 222 6.41 11.62 -15.17
CA ASN A 222 5.92 12.93 -15.60
C ASN A 222 4.39 12.97 -15.66
N LEU A 223 3.73 11.93 -16.19
CA LEU A 223 2.27 11.83 -16.15
C LEU A 223 1.76 11.77 -14.71
N VAL A 224 2.38 10.93 -13.87
CA VAL A 224 1.98 10.78 -12.47
C VAL A 224 2.05 12.13 -11.76
N ASN A 225 3.15 12.86 -11.94
CA ASN A 225 3.30 14.21 -11.38
C ASN A 225 2.25 15.17 -11.95
N ALA A 226 1.93 15.08 -13.24
CA ALA A 226 0.90 15.92 -13.86
C ALA A 226 -0.49 15.66 -13.25
N PHE A 227 -0.90 14.40 -13.10
CA PHE A 227 -2.18 14.03 -12.48
C PHE A 227 -2.22 14.32 -10.98
N VAL A 228 -1.09 14.22 -10.30
CA VAL A 228 -0.96 14.67 -8.90
C VAL A 228 -1.20 16.18 -8.78
N LEU A 229 -0.74 16.98 -9.74
CA LEU A 229 -0.99 18.43 -9.75
C LEU A 229 -2.44 18.77 -10.11
N ASP A 230 -3.03 18.02 -11.04
CA ASP A 230 -4.42 18.12 -11.51
C ASP A 230 -5.38 17.81 -10.35
N GLY A 231 -5.36 16.58 -9.85
CA GLY A 231 -6.23 16.14 -8.76
C GLY A 231 -6.02 16.85 -7.41
N ALA A 232 -4.97 17.68 -7.25
CA ALA A 232 -4.73 18.43 -6.02
C ALA A 232 -5.84 19.45 -5.74
N ASP A 233 -6.43 20.07 -6.78
CA ASP A 233 -7.53 21.01 -6.60
C ASP A 233 -8.91 20.33 -6.53
N GLY A 234 -8.94 19.01 -6.70
CA GLY A 234 -10.12 18.15 -6.56
C GLY A 234 -10.89 17.94 -7.86
N ILE A 235 -10.37 18.43 -8.98
CA ILE A 235 -10.92 18.24 -10.31
C ILE A 235 -9.81 17.69 -11.20
N PHE A 236 -10.17 16.81 -12.14
CA PHE A 236 -9.24 16.29 -13.14
C PHE A 236 -9.60 16.89 -14.51
N ASP A 237 -9.21 18.14 -14.72
CA ASP A 237 -9.52 18.92 -15.93
C ASP A 237 -8.27 19.34 -16.73
N GLY A 238 -7.11 18.85 -16.33
CA GLY A 238 -5.81 19.20 -16.90
C GLY A 238 -5.28 20.55 -16.42
N LEU A 239 -5.91 21.15 -15.41
CA LEU A 239 -5.53 22.42 -14.81
C LEU A 239 -5.17 22.21 -13.34
N GLN A 240 -4.36 23.13 -12.81
CA GLN A 240 -4.14 23.26 -11.38
C GLN A 240 -4.58 24.67 -10.97
N ASN A 241 -5.63 24.77 -10.18
CA ASN A 241 -6.24 26.04 -9.78
C ASN A 241 -6.50 26.95 -10.99
N GLY A 242 -7.00 26.38 -12.09
CA GLY A 242 -7.30 27.07 -13.35
C GLY A 242 -6.08 27.39 -14.24
N SER A 243 -4.87 26.97 -13.87
CA SER A 243 -3.67 27.13 -14.69
C SER A 243 -3.33 25.83 -15.41
N ALA A 244 -3.03 25.89 -16.70
CA ALA A 244 -2.68 24.70 -17.47
C ALA A 244 -1.44 23.99 -16.90
N ILE A 245 -1.55 22.66 -16.77
CA ILE A 245 -0.43 21.81 -16.34
C ILE A 245 0.39 21.45 -17.57
N VAL A 246 1.65 21.87 -17.58
CA VAL A 246 2.62 21.56 -18.65
C VAL A 246 3.87 20.96 -18.03
N ILE A 247 4.17 19.70 -18.34
CA ILE A 247 5.37 19.00 -17.89
C ILE A 247 6.15 18.53 -19.11
N ASP A 248 7.44 18.89 -19.15
CA ASP A 248 8.34 18.57 -20.25
C ASP A 248 7.80 18.98 -21.64
N GLY A 249 7.11 20.12 -21.69
CA GLY A 249 6.52 20.67 -22.92
C GLY A 249 5.22 19.99 -23.38
N ILE A 250 4.75 18.96 -22.67
CA ILE A 250 3.46 18.30 -22.92
C ILE A 250 2.43 18.85 -21.93
N GLN A 251 1.28 19.26 -22.44
CA GLN A 251 0.19 19.85 -21.68
C GLN A 251 -0.91 18.81 -21.43
N LEU A 252 -1.44 18.75 -20.20
CA LEU A 252 -2.66 17.98 -19.92
C LEU A 252 -3.89 18.66 -20.53
N THR A 253 -4.84 17.83 -20.94
CA THR A 253 -6.16 18.24 -21.42
C THR A 253 -7.22 17.76 -20.44
N SER A 254 -8.43 18.31 -20.57
CA SER A 254 -9.59 17.82 -19.81
C SER A 254 -9.98 16.38 -20.14
N SER A 255 -9.45 15.78 -21.20
CA SER A 255 -9.65 14.37 -21.54
C SER A 255 -8.59 13.44 -20.95
N SER A 256 -7.45 13.99 -20.48
CA SER A 256 -6.26 13.19 -20.15
C SER A 256 -6.53 12.16 -19.06
N ALA A 257 -7.14 12.55 -17.93
CA ALA A 257 -7.48 11.64 -16.83
C ALA A 257 -8.80 10.86 -17.05
N ASN A 258 -9.51 11.14 -18.15
CA ASN A 258 -10.83 10.61 -18.46
C ASN A 258 -10.76 9.63 -19.64
N GLU A 259 -11.25 10.04 -20.82
CA GLU A 259 -11.31 9.23 -22.03
C GLU A 259 -9.94 8.73 -22.49
N ASP A 260 -8.89 9.55 -22.37
CA ASP A 260 -7.55 9.16 -22.81
C ASP A 260 -6.94 8.09 -21.89
N LEU A 261 -7.16 8.19 -20.57
CA LEU A 261 -6.76 7.17 -19.60
C LEU A 261 -7.57 5.88 -19.80
N ALA A 262 -8.88 5.97 -20.02
CA ALA A 262 -9.74 4.82 -20.29
C ALA A 262 -9.30 4.07 -21.56
N ALA A 263 -8.96 4.81 -22.61
CA ALA A 263 -8.41 4.25 -23.85
C ALA A 263 -7.06 3.57 -23.60
N ALA A 264 -6.18 4.18 -22.81
CA ALA A 264 -4.87 3.62 -22.46
C ALA A 264 -4.97 2.33 -21.63
N ILE A 265 -5.90 2.25 -20.67
CA ILE A 265 -6.18 1.02 -19.90
C ILE A 265 -6.64 -0.09 -20.85
N THR A 266 -7.55 0.23 -21.78
CA THR A 266 -8.06 -0.72 -22.77
C THR A 266 -6.94 -1.21 -23.69
N GLU A 267 -6.14 -0.29 -24.23
CA GLU A 267 -5.01 -0.60 -25.10
C GLU A 267 -3.99 -1.51 -24.39
N PHE A 268 -3.64 -1.20 -23.14
CA PHE A 268 -2.73 -2.03 -22.36
C PHE A 268 -3.25 -3.47 -22.18
N GLY A 269 -4.54 -3.63 -21.92
CA GLY A 269 -5.17 -4.94 -21.78
C GLY A 269 -5.26 -5.72 -23.09
N ASP A 270 -5.54 -5.04 -24.20
CA ASP A 270 -5.60 -5.65 -25.54
C ASP A 270 -4.21 -6.08 -26.05
N ILE A 271 -3.15 -5.33 -25.71
CA ILE A 271 -1.77 -5.72 -26.01
C ILE A 271 -1.37 -6.98 -25.23
N ASN A 272 -1.93 -7.17 -24.02
CA ASN A 272 -1.64 -8.28 -23.12
C ASN A 272 -2.67 -9.43 -23.17
N VAL A 273 -3.38 -9.61 -24.29
CA VAL A 273 -4.37 -10.69 -24.57
C VAL A 273 -3.92 -12.12 -24.22
N THR A 274 -2.65 -12.34 -23.91
CA THR A 274 -2.12 -13.61 -23.39
C THR A 274 -2.52 -13.90 -21.94
N ILE A 275 -2.99 -12.90 -21.18
CA ILE A 275 -3.18 -13.02 -19.72
C ILE A 275 -4.56 -13.61 -19.31
N ASN A 276 -5.56 -13.67 -20.20
CA ASN A 276 -6.90 -14.24 -19.89
C ASN A 276 -7.55 -13.69 -18.60
N ILE A 277 -7.16 -12.49 -18.15
CA ILE A 277 -7.82 -11.77 -17.06
C ILE A 277 -8.80 -10.79 -17.69
N ASN A 278 -10.02 -10.76 -17.16
CA ASN A 278 -11.00 -9.78 -17.56
C ASN A 278 -10.68 -8.45 -16.88
N ILE A 279 -10.40 -7.41 -17.69
CA ILE A 279 -10.44 -6.03 -17.21
C ILE A 279 -11.89 -5.74 -16.78
N ASP A 280 -12.08 -5.15 -15.61
CA ASP A 280 -13.40 -4.64 -15.27
C ASP A 280 -13.74 -3.43 -16.13
N ILE A 281 -14.68 -3.62 -17.06
CA ILE A 281 -15.19 -2.54 -17.92
C ILE A 281 -15.86 -1.42 -17.11
N THR A 282 -16.19 -1.66 -15.84
CA THR A 282 -16.77 -0.66 -14.94
C THR A 282 -15.83 0.53 -14.76
N ILE A 283 -14.51 0.32 -14.61
CA ILE A 283 -13.54 1.41 -14.49
C ILE A 283 -13.43 2.19 -15.80
N ILE A 284 -13.41 1.49 -16.93
CA ILE A 284 -13.39 2.13 -18.26
C ILE A 284 -14.64 2.99 -18.46
N ASN A 285 -15.82 2.46 -18.12
CA ASN A 285 -17.08 3.18 -18.24
C ASN A 285 -17.16 4.36 -17.26
N LEU A 286 -16.64 4.20 -16.05
CA LEU A 286 -16.56 5.25 -15.05
C LEU A 286 -15.73 6.42 -15.58
N LEU A 287 -14.49 6.18 -16.03
CA LEU A 287 -13.62 7.22 -16.58
C LEU A 287 -14.21 7.90 -17.82
N ASN A 288 -14.80 7.13 -18.74
CA ASN A 288 -15.51 7.69 -19.90
C ASN A 288 -16.73 8.54 -19.49
N GLY A 289 -17.39 8.21 -18.37
CA GLY A 289 -18.53 8.95 -17.84
C GLY A 289 -18.17 10.32 -17.25
N HIS A 290 -16.91 10.54 -16.87
CA HIS A 290 -16.44 11.82 -16.35
C HIS A 290 -16.31 12.91 -17.43
N ALA A 291 -16.30 12.54 -18.72
CA ALA A 291 -16.19 13.49 -19.83
C ALA A 291 -17.39 14.46 -19.96
N ASP A 292 -18.51 14.20 -19.28
CA ASP A 292 -19.77 14.95 -19.41
C ASP A 292 -20.03 15.96 -18.27
N VAL A 293 -19.09 16.13 -17.32
CA VAL A 293 -19.17 17.18 -16.29
C VAL A 293 -18.34 18.38 -16.70
N THR A 294 -18.98 19.28 -17.45
CA THR A 294 -18.50 20.68 -17.51
C THR A 294 -18.48 21.24 -16.09
N PRO A 295 -17.38 21.89 -15.65
CA PRO A 295 -17.36 22.52 -14.34
C PRO A 295 -18.42 23.64 -14.30
N PRO A 296 -19.12 23.83 -13.17
CA PRO A 296 -20.07 24.93 -13.00
C PRO A 296 -19.44 26.32 -13.11
#